data_AF-A0A9D5W323-F1
#
_entry.id   AF-A0A9D5W323-F1
#
_cell.length_a   1.000
_cell.length_b   1.000
_cell.length_c   1.000
_cell.angle_alpha   90.00
_cell.angle_beta   90.00
_cell.angle_gamma   90.00
#
_symmetry.space_group_name_H-M   'P 1'
#
loop_
_entity.id
_entity.type
_entity.pdbx_description
1 polymer ?
#
loop_
_entity_poly.entity_id
_entity_poly.type
_entity_poly.pdbx_seq_one_letter_code
_entity_poly.pdbx_strand_id
1 'polypeptide(L)'
;MAKKISSEIKKQVMESKYNPTKLRQLCEEGVPAMEAKKELGLSSMQSLRQHLMRLSVESQNLMSLPGLYERSSTQVRLTKHGIKMSFSKLKAAGIEYPEHTEFRMEFDDEKEQIILTRTGIGTGQFDQDEFSDSLPSEG
;
A
#
# COMPACT_ATOMS: atom_id res chain seq x y z
N MET A 1 38.36 25.89 -28.11
CA MET A 1 37.02 25.51 -28.62
C MET A 1 36.36 24.57 -27.62
N ALA A 2 35.09 24.83 -27.32
CA ALA A 2 34.26 24.13 -26.35
C ALA A 2 33.67 22.82 -26.91
N LYS A 3 33.30 21.89 -26.01
CA LYS A 3 31.88 21.55 -25.76
C LYS A 3 31.72 20.71 -24.48
N LYS A 4 30.84 21.23 -23.60
CA LYS A 4 30.19 20.62 -22.44
C LYS A 4 29.20 19.51 -22.88
N ILE A 5 28.59 18.85 -21.88
CA ILE A 5 27.24 18.21 -21.78
C ILE A 5 27.42 16.80 -21.22
N SER A 6 26.78 16.32 -20.14
CA SER A 6 25.87 16.88 -19.14
C SER A 6 25.92 15.96 -17.91
N SER A 7 25.88 16.54 -16.71
CA SER A 7 25.71 15.80 -15.45
C SER A 7 24.37 16.17 -14.81
N GLU A 8 23.30 16.11 -15.60
CA GLU A 8 21.91 16.06 -15.16
C GLU A 8 21.56 14.56 -15.21
N ILE A 9 21.39 13.84 -14.10
CA ILE A 9 20.23 13.90 -13.20
C ILE A 9 20.72 13.47 -11.80
N LYS A 10 21.20 14.42 -10.99
CA LYS A 10 21.03 14.27 -9.53
C LYS A 10 19.61 14.72 -9.27
N LYS A 11 18.68 13.77 -9.07
CA LYS A 11 17.38 14.04 -8.44
C LYS A 11 17.70 14.70 -7.11
N GLN A 12 17.69 16.02 -7.11
CA GLN A 12 17.85 16.87 -5.95
C GLN A 12 16.66 16.49 -5.08
N VAL A 13 16.89 15.63 -4.10
CA VAL A 13 15.93 15.34 -3.04
C VAL A 13 15.78 16.66 -2.32
N MET A 14 14.83 17.45 -2.81
CA MET A 14 14.44 18.71 -2.23
C MET A 14 13.95 18.34 -0.84
N GLU A 15 14.77 18.61 0.18
CA GLU A 15 14.36 18.42 1.56
C GLU A 15 13.08 19.20 1.74
N SER A 16 11.97 18.47 1.93
CA SER A 16 10.66 19.07 2.12
C SER A 16 10.75 19.96 3.35
N LYS A 17 10.83 21.28 3.14
CA LYS A 17 10.94 22.25 4.23
C LYS A 17 9.74 22.09 5.14
N TYR A 18 9.99 21.82 6.42
CA TYR A 18 8.96 21.79 7.45
C TYR A 18 8.17 23.11 7.44
N ASN A 19 6.86 23.03 7.21
CA ASN A 19 5.95 24.18 7.20
C ASN A 19 4.88 23.98 8.29
N PRO A 20 5.09 24.53 9.50
CA PRO A 20 4.20 24.31 10.64
C PRO A 20 2.80 24.93 10.43
N THR A 21 2.72 26.08 9.78
CA THR A 21 1.46 26.79 9.53
C THR A 21 0.54 25.96 8.63
N LYS A 22 1.09 25.49 7.50
CA LYS A 22 0.32 24.66 6.57
C LYS A 22 -0.06 23.32 7.19
N LEU A 23 0.86 22.69 7.93
CA LEU A 23 0.56 21.42 8.58
C LEU A 23 -0.53 21.54 9.66
N ARG A 24 -0.56 22.66 10.40
CA ARG A 24 -1.63 22.94 11.36
C ARG A 24 -2.98 23.08 10.68
N GLN A 25 -3.06 23.87 9.61
CA GLN A 25 -4.28 24.05 8.83
C GLN A 25 -4.82 22.70 8.32
N LEU A 26 -3.95 21.85 7.76
CA LEU A 26 -4.34 20.51 7.28
C LEU A 26 -4.88 19.61 8.40
N CYS A 27 -4.38 19.77 9.64
CA CYS A 27 -4.91 19.04 10.79
C CYS A 27 -6.29 19.54 11.21
N GLU A 28 -6.50 20.87 11.21
CA GLU A 28 -7.77 21.49 11.55
C GLU A 28 -8.86 21.19 10.51
N GLU A 29 -8.49 21.14 9.24
CA GLU A 29 -9.37 20.76 8.13
C GLU A 29 -9.65 19.24 8.06
N GLY A 30 -8.93 18.42 8.85
CA GLY A 30 -9.12 16.97 8.88
C GLY A 30 -8.70 16.27 7.57
N VAL A 31 -7.75 16.84 6.83
CA VAL A 31 -7.32 16.30 5.54
C VAL A 31 -6.68 14.92 5.71
N PRO A 32 -7.01 13.91 4.85
CA PRO A 32 -6.38 12.60 4.91
C PRO A 32 -4.86 12.66 4.80
N ALA A 33 -4.15 11.85 5.59
CA ALA A 33 -2.70 11.91 5.70
C ALA A 33 -1.96 11.69 4.36
N MET A 34 -2.54 10.90 3.45
CA MET A 34 -2.00 10.70 2.09
C MET A 34 -2.07 11.96 1.22
N GLU A 35 -3.11 12.76 1.40
CA GLU A 35 -3.35 13.99 0.65
C GLU A 35 -2.49 15.13 1.23
N ALA A 36 -2.46 15.25 2.56
CA ALA A 36 -1.55 16.14 3.28
C ALA A 36 -0.07 15.90 2.92
N LYS A 37 0.34 14.63 2.76
CA LYS A 37 1.68 14.26 2.28
C LYS A 37 1.99 14.87 0.90
N LYS A 38 1.05 14.76 -0.05
CA LYS A 38 1.22 15.31 -1.41
C LYS A 38 1.29 16.83 -1.37
N GLU A 39 0.40 17.45 -0.60
CA GLU A 39 0.30 18.90 -0.43
C GLU A 39 1.54 19.56 0.19
N LEU A 40 2.22 18.84 1.08
CA LEU A 40 3.47 19.26 1.71
C LEU A 40 4.71 18.86 0.89
N GLY A 41 4.52 18.19 -0.26
CA GLY A 41 5.60 17.70 -1.10
C GLY A 41 6.52 16.72 -0.36
N LEU A 42 5.97 15.92 0.55
CA LEU A 42 6.74 14.98 1.37
C LEU A 42 6.99 13.67 0.62
N SER A 43 8.22 13.16 0.70
CA SER A 43 8.61 11.90 0.03
C SER A 43 7.97 10.68 0.69
N SER A 44 7.84 10.67 2.02
CA SER A 44 7.39 9.52 2.79
C SER A 44 6.36 9.87 3.87
N MET A 45 5.57 8.87 4.28
CA MET A 45 4.67 8.98 5.44
C MET A 45 5.43 9.16 6.76
N GLN A 46 6.67 8.65 6.81
CA GLN A 46 7.54 8.83 7.97
C GLN A 46 7.93 10.30 8.16
N SER A 47 8.24 11.01 7.06
CA SER A 47 8.51 12.46 7.10
C SER A 47 7.30 13.24 7.61
N LEU A 48 6.09 12.87 7.18
CA LEU A 48 4.85 13.46 7.70
C LEU A 48 4.67 13.21 9.20
N ARG A 49 4.93 11.99 9.68
CA ARG A 49 4.89 11.66 11.11
C ARG A 49 5.89 12.49 11.92
N GLN A 50 7.12 12.65 11.43
CA GLN A 50 8.14 13.48 12.09
C GLN A 50 7.70 14.94 12.18
N HIS A 51 7.15 15.49 11.10
CA HIS A 51 6.65 16.87 11.08
C HIS A 51 5.47 17.04 12.06
N LEU A 52 4.55 16.09 12.14
CA LEU A 52 3.42 16.12 13.08
C LEU A 52 3.88 15.98 14.54
N MET A 53 4.85 15.11 14.81
CA MET A 53 5.45 15.01 16.14
C MET A 53 6.09 16.33 16.55
N ARG A 54 6.87 16.95 15.65
CA ARG A 54 7.49 18.25 15.91
C ARG A 54 6.43 19.32 16.18
N LEU A 55 5.41 19.39 15.34
CA LEU A 55 4.31 20.35 15.51
C LEU A 55 3.57 20.13 16.84
N SER A 56 3.38 18.88 17.26
CA SER A 56 2.71 18.55 18.52
C SER A 56 3.49 19.01 19.75
N VAL A 57 4.82 18.90 19.70
CA VAL A 57 5.70 19.41 20.75
C VAL A 57 5.67 20.94 20.78
N GLU A 58 5.72 21.59 19.62
CA GLU A 58 5.67 23.05 19.49
C GLU A 58 4.33 23.65 19.94
N SER A 59 3.21 22.98 19.66
CA SER A 59 1.86 23.44 20.03
C SER A 59 1.39 22.98 21.42
N GLN A 60 2.16 22.10 22.08
CA GLN A 60 1.74 21.36 23.28
C GLN A 60 0.38 20.65 23.11
N ASN A 61 0.00 20.34 21.88
CA ASN A 61 -1.26 19.68 21.55
C ASN A 61 -0.98 18.51 20.60
N LEU A 62 -1.64 17.37 20.80
CA LEU A 62 -1.42 16.19 19.98
C LEU A 62 -2.05 16.40 18.60
N MET A 63 -1.20 16.62 17.60
CA MET A 63 -1.61 16.81 16.21
C MET A 63 -1.58 15.48 15.47
N SER A 64 -2.69 15.11 14.86
CA SER A 64 -2.79 13.91 14.02
C SER A 64 -3.62 14.18 12.77
N LEU A 65 -3.44 13.35 11.74
CA LEU A 65 -4.26 13.38 10.53
C LEU A 65 -5.03 12.06 10.38
N PRO A 66 -6.25 12.08 9.85
CA PRO A 66 -6.98 10.86 9.51
C PRO A 66 -6.16 9.94 8.59
N GLY A 67 -6.18 8.64 8.88
CA GLY A 67 -5.42 7.64 8.10
C GLY A 67 -3.90 7.65 8.30
N LEU A 68 -3.34 8.50 9.18
CA LEU A 68 -1.89 8.54 9.44
C LEU A 68 -1.32 7.25 10.04
N TYR A 69 -2.14 6.57 10.83
CA TYR A 69 -1.82 5.33 11.53
C TYR A 69 -2.63 4.13 11.03
N GLU A 70 -3.44 4.31 9.98
CA GLU A 70 -4.08 3.17 9.32
C GLU A 70 -3.00 2.28 8.72
N ARG A 71 -2.99 1.02 9.17
CA ARG A 71 -1.95 0.05 8.85
C ARG A 71 -2.04 -0.35 7.38
N SER A 72 -0.97 -0.02 6.66
CA SER A 72 -0.37 -0.75 5.55
C SER A 72 -1.33 -1.31 4.51
N SER A 73 -1.48 -0.56 3.41
CA SER A 73 -1.72 -1.19 2.10
C SER A 73 -0.64 -2.25 1.88
N THR A 74 -1.03 -3.52 1.97
CA THR A 74 -0.16 -4.62 1.58
C THR A 74 -0.27 -4.72 0.08
N GLN A 75 0.49 -3.88 -0.63
CA GLN A 75 0.51 -3.93 -2.09
C GLN A 75 0.96 -5.33 -2.53
N VAL A 76 0.01 -6.07 -3.09
CA VAL A 76 0.26 -7.37 -3.74
C VAL A 76 0.67 -7.11 -5.17
N ARG A 77 1.54 -7.96 -5.72
CA ARG A 77 2.01 -7.81 -7.10
C ARG A 77 1.66 -9.06 -7.89
N LEU A 78 1.06 -8.87 -9.05
CA LEU A 78 0.91 -9.94 -10.03
C LEU A 78 2.27 -10.28 -10.63
N THR A 79 2.60 -11.56 -10.64
CA THR A 79 3.79 -12.11 -11.27
C THR A 79 3.38 -13.15 -12.30
N LYS A 80 4.32 -13.64 -13.10
CA LYS A 80 4.07 -14.75 -14.05
C LYS A 80 3.56 -16.03 -13.38
N HIS A 81 3.79 -16.18 -12.07
CA HIS A 81 3.35 -17.33 -11.28
C HIS A 81 2.10 -17.04 -10.43
N GLY A 82 1.44 -15.89 -10.65
CA GLY A 82 0.26 -15.47 -9.91
C GLY A 82 0.51 -14.32 -8.93
N ILE A 83 -0.42 -14.12 -8.00
CA ILE A 83 -0.41 -13.00 -7.04
C ILE A 83 0.56 -13.32 -5.91
N LYS A 84 1.61 -12.51 -5.76
CA LYS A 84 2.55 -12.63 -4.65
C LYS A 84 2.12 -11.77 -3.47
N MET A 85 1.71 -12.43 -2.38
CA MET A 85 1.42 -11.78 -1.09
C MET A 85 2.50 -12.13 -0.07
N SER A 86 2.99 -11.14 0.67
CA SER A 86 3.99 -11.38 1.72
C SER A 86 3.28 -11.64 3.05
N PHE A 87 3.33 -12.87 3.54
CA PHE A 87 2.72 -13.26 4.82
C PHE A 87 3.23 -12.42 6.00
N SER A 88 4.52 -12.05 6.01
CA SER A 88 5.10 -11.16 7.02
C SER A 88 4.44 -9.77 7.04
N LYS A 89 3.97 -9.27 5.89
CA LYS A 89 3.25 -7.99 5.81
C LYS A 89 1.81 -8.13 6.31
N LEU A 90 1.17 -9.27 6.05
CA LEU A 90 -0.16 -9.58 6.60
C LEU A 90 -0.12 -9.68 8.13
N LYS A 91 0.85 -10.40 8.70
CA LYS A 91 1.07 -10.43 10.15
C LYS A 91 1.31 -9.04 10.73
N ALA A 92 2.15 -8.22 10.08
CA ALA A 92 2.40 -6.84 10.51
C ALA A 92 1.15 -5.95 10.46
N ALA A 93 0.20 -6.26 9.57
CA ALA A 93 -1.12 -5.62 9.51
C ALA A 93 -2.08 -6.09 10.62
N GLY A 94 -1.68 -7.06 11.46
CA GLY A 94 -2.54 -7.67 12.48
C GLY A 94 -3.45 -8.76 11.92
N ILE A 95 -3.15 -9.25 10.71
CA ILE A 95 -3.91 -10.30 10.04
C ILE A 95 -3.14 -11.61 10.21
N GLU A 96 -3.59 -12.44 11.14
CA GLU A 96 -3.08 -13.80 11.31
C GLU A 96 -3.99 -14.79 10.59
N TYR A 97 -3.47 -15.37 9.50
CA TYR A 97 -4.12 -16.47 8.81
C TYR A 97 -3.37 -17.77 9.13
N PRO A 98 -4.05 -18.81 9.64
CA PRO A 98 -3.45 -20.13 9.78
C PRO A 98 -3.07 -20.71 8.41
N GLU A 99 -2.15 -21.68 8.40
CA GLU A 99 -1.83 -22.43 7.18
C GLU A 99 -3.11 -23.06 6.60
N HIS A 100 -3.20 -23.10 5.27
CA HIS A 100 -4.38 -23.56 4.53
C HIS A 100 -5.63 -22.68 4.66
N THR A 101 -5.48 -21.40 5.02
CA THR A 101 -6.61 -20.46 4.91
C THR A 101 -7.05 -20.31 3.46
N GLU A 102 -8.35 -20.50 3.22
CA GLU A 102 -8.96 -20.36 1.91
C GLU A 102 -9.64 -19.00 1.74
N PHE A 103 -9.64 -18.52 0.51
CA PHE A 103 -10.26 -17.26 0.11
C PHE A 103 -11.11 -17.51 -1.13
N ARG A 104 -12.35 -17.00 -1.11
CA ARG A 104 -13.15 -16.81 -2.31
C ARG A 104 -12.66 -15.56 -3.03
N MET A 105 -12.48 -15.66 -4.34
CA MET A 105 -12.12 -14.56 -5.21
C MET A 105 -13.34 -14.13 -6.03
N GLU A 106 -13.65 -12.85 -5.99
CA GLU A 106 -14.71 -12.22 -6.78
C GLU A 106 -14.12 -11.03 -7.55
N PHE A 107 -14.68 -10.75 -8.72
CA PHE A 107 -14.30 -9.63 -9.57
C PHE A 107 -15.45 -8.64 -9.58
N ASP A 108 -15.21 -7.42 -9.09
CA ASP A 108 -16.12 -6.30 -9.23
C ASP A 108 -15.74 -5.57 -10.52
N ASP A 109 -16.48 -5.86 -11.60
CA ASP A 109 -16.26 -5.28 -12.93
C ASP A 109 -16.55 -3.77 -12.97
N GLU A 110 -17.43 -3.27 -12.12
CA GLU A 110 -17.78 -1.84 -12.07
C GLU A 110 -16.67 -1.01 -11.44
N LYS A 111 -15.95 -1.58 -10.47
CA LYS A 111 -14.84 -0.91 -9.77
C LYS A 111 -13.45 -1.36 -10.20
N GLU A 112 -13.35 -2.29 -11.14
CA GLU A 112 -12.10 -2.92 -11.56
C GLU A 112 -11.30 -3.51 -10.36
N GLN A 113 -11.99 -4.16 -9.43
CA GLN A 113 -11.40 -4.64 -8.17
C GLN A 113 -11.50 -6.16 -8.02
N ILE A 114 -10.44 -6.75 -7.46
CA ILE A 114 -10.44 -8.15 -7.02
C ILE A 114 -10.72 -8.16 -5.51
N ILE A 115 -11.80 -8.84 -5.11
CA ILE A 115 -12.21 -8.98 -3.73
C ILE A 115 -11.83 -10.39 -3.27
N LEU A 116 -11.07 -10.46 -2.17
CA LEU A 116 -10.74 -11.72 -1.51
C LEU A 116 -11.48 -11.81 -0.19
N THR A 117 -12.41 -12.76 -0.10
CA THR A 117 -13.22 -13.01 1.10
C THR A 117 -12.77 -14.31 1.75
N ARG A 118 -12.31 -14.26 3.01
CA ARG A 118 -11.91 -15.47 3.74
C ARG A 118 -13.09 -16.40 3.91
N THR A 119 -12.97 -17.64 3.43
CA THR A 119 -14.03 -18.67 3.53
C THR A 119 -13.80 -19.62 4.70
N GLY A 120 -12.56 -19.86 5.11
CA GLY A 120 -12.26 -20.75 6.24
C GLY A 120 -10.82 -21.27 6.23
N ILE A 121 -10.60 -22.39 6.89
CA ILE A 121 -9.37 -23.18 6.80
C ILE A 121 -9.73 -24.42 5.98
N GLY A 122 -9.18 -24.52 4.79
CA GLY A 122 -9.33 -25.68 3.93
C GLY A 122 -8.57 -26.86 4.52
N THR A 123 -9.25 -27.99 4.70
CA THR A 123 -8.55 -29.27 4.76
C THR A 123 -8.09 -29.55 3.34
N GLY A 124 -6.81 -29.38 3.01
CA GLY A 124 -6.27 -29.43 1.64
C GLY A 124 -6.55 -30.71 0.85
N GLN A 125 -7.79 -30.92 0.44
CA GLN A 125 -8.20 -31.84 -0.61
C GLN A 125 -8.07 -31.06 -1.91
N PHE A 126 -7.00 -31.34 -2.62
CA PHE A 126 -6.90 -30.98 -4.03
C PHE A 126 -7.90 -31.87 -4.77
N ASP A 127 -9.06 -31.33 -5.13
CA ASP A 127 -9.94 -31.98 -6.09
C ASP A 127 -9.18 -32.11 -7.42
N GLN A 128 -8.79 -33.33 -7.75
CA GLN A 128 -7.96 -33.67 -8.91
C GLN A 128 -8.80 -33.93 -10.18
N ASP A 129 -10.09 -33.58 -10.17
CA ASP A 129 -11.06 -34.07 -11.15
C ASP A 129 -11.43 -33.09 -12.28
N GLU A 130 -10.78 -31.94 -12.43
CA GLU A 130 -11.08 -30.97 -13.52
C GLU A 130 -9.96 -30.81 -14.57
N PHE A 131 -9.29 -31.90 -14.96
CA PHE A 131 -8.39 -31.89 -16.13
C PHE A 131 -8.54 -33.11 -17.05
N SER A 132 -9.75 -33.69 -17.15
CA SER A 132 -10.08 -34.58 -18.26
C SER A 132 -11.06 -33.89 -19.21
N ASP A 133 -10.55 -33.02 -20.07
CA ASP A 133 -11.26 -32.69 -21.31
C ASP A 133 -10.44 -33.19 -22.52
N SER A 134 -10.77 -34.42 -22.89
CA SER A 134 -11.05 -34.85 -24.27
C SER A 134 -10.07 -34.42 -25.36
N LEU A 135 -9.06 -35.26 -25.63
CA LEU A 135 -8.46 -35.33 -26.97
C LEU A 135 -9.44 -36.07 -27.91
N PRO A 136 -9.88 -35.46 -29.03
CA PRO A 136 -10.59 -36.22 -30.04
C PRO A 136 -9.60 -37.13 -30.76
N SER A 137 -9.82 -38.43 -30.65
CA SER A 137 -9.20 -39.44 -31.51
C SER A 137 -10.03 -39.52 -32.78
N GLU A 138 -9.51 -39.06 -33.91
CA GLU A 138 -10.00 -39.50 -35.22
C GLU A 138 -8.83 -40.07 -36.01
N GLY A 139 -9.03 -41.29 -36.52
CA GLY A 139 -8.08 -42.05 -37.32
C GLY A 139 -8.40 -42.06 -38.80
#